data_AF-A0A6P4DDK3-F1
#
_entry.id   AF-A0A6P4DDK3-F1
#
_cell.length_a   1.000
_cell.length_b   1.000
_cell.length_c   1.000
_cell.angle_alpha   90.00
_cell.angle_beta   90.00
_cell.angle_gamma   90.00
#
_symmetry.space_group_name_H-M   'P 1'
#
loop_
_entity.id
_entity.type
_entity.pdbx_description
1 polymer ?
#
loop_
_entity_poly.entity_id
_entity_poly.type
_entity_poly.pdbx_seq_one_letter_code
_entity_poly.pdbx_strand_id
1 'polypeptide(L)'
;MNGKKDSIEISIPTNKPDSESSIKCSMSKVWCIWKEDEVIFGLKAGLSVVVVSLLALFKAPYHVFGTNIIWAIITAIIVFEYTVGATFNRGFNRALGSLLAGILAIAVVHIALWCGSVAQPIIIGLSIFFVASIASMLRIWPWLVQYEYGFRVIQISYCLIIISGYRMGNPIKSMVDRWYSIAIGGIISVCVNVFVYPMWAGDQLHNDLVKCFYSLADSLQGN
;
A
#
# COMPACT_ATOMS: atom_id res chain seq x y z
N MET A 1 -65.82 -33.57 44.57
CA MET A 1 -65.06 -34.32 43.53
C MET A 1 -65.31 -33.57 42.23
N ASN A 2 -64.37 -33.00 41.47
CA ASN A 2 -62.95 -33.25 41.30
C ASN A 2 -62.35 -31.93 40.74
N GLY A 3 -61.36 -31.33 41.42
CA GLY A 3 -60.73 -30.09 40.96
C GLY A 3 -59.66 -30.39 39.92
N LYS A 4 -59.90 -30.05 38.66
CA LYS A 4 -58.93 -30.21 37.59
C LYS A 4 -57.98 -29.00 37.60
N LYS A 5 -56.77 -29.18 38.13
CA LYS A 5 -55.66 -28.22 38.03
C LYS A 5 -55.01 -28.42 36.66
N ASP A 6 -55.32 -27.56 35.71
CA ASP A 6 -54.56 -27.47 34.47
C ASP A 6 -53.22 -26.78 34.78
N SER A 7 -52.15 -27.57 34.74
CA SER A 7 -50.77 -27.10 34.90
C SER A 7 -50.27 -26.68 33.53
N ILE A 8 -50.07 -25.38 33.33
CA ILE A 8 -49.48 -24.85 32.11
C ILE A 8 -47.96 -25.03 32.22
N GLU A 9 -47.41 -26.08 31.60
CA GLU A 9 -45.96 -26.20 31.40
C GLU A 9 -45.53 -25.21 30.31
N ILE A 10 -44.86 -24.14 30.72
CA ILE A 10 -44.16 -23.23 29.81
C ILE A 10 -42.85 -23.89 29.43
N SER A 11 -42.82 -24.57 28.28
CA SER A 11 -41.60 -25.08 27.68
C SER A 11 -40.85 -23.91 27.05
N ILE A 12 -39.85 -23.39 27.75
CA ILE A 12 -38.90 -22.42 27.19
C ILE A 12 -38.05 -23.20 26.18
N PRO A 13 -38.07 -22.88 24.88
CA PRO A 13 -37.17 -23.52 23.94
C PRO A 13 -35.76 -23.03 24.26
N THR A 14 -34.91 -23.93 24.76
CA THR A 14 -33.46 -23.75 24.76
C THR A 14 -32.98 -23.85 23.32
N ASN A 15 -33.25 -22.83 22.52
CA ASN A 15 -32.66 -22.71 21.19
C ASN A 15 -31.21 -22.25 21.39
N LYS A 16 -30.31 -23.23 21.50
CA LYS A 16 -28.86 -23.00 21.45
C LYS A 16 -28.60 -22.37 20.08
N PRO A 17 -27.97 -21.19 20.00
CA PRO A 17 -28.04 -20.36 18.80
C PRO A 17 -27.44 -21.09 17.61
N ASP A 18 -28.19 -21.07 16.50
CA ASP A 18 -27.84 -21.50 15.14
C ASP A 18 -26.66 -20.71 14.52
N SER A 19 -25.81 -20.10 15.35
CA SER A 19 -24.66 -19.30 14.89
C SER A 19 -23.60 -20.18 14.23
N GLU A 20 -23.38 -21.40 14.73
CA GLU A 20 -22.34 -22.28 14.20
C GLU A 20 -22.65 -22.79 12.79
N SER A 21 -23.92 -23.08 12.48
CA SER A 21 -24.36 -23.53 11.15
C SER A 21 -24.42 -22.38 10.14
N SER A 22 -24.85 -21.19 10.59
CA SER A 22 -24.86 -19.97 9.77
C SER A 22 -23.45 -19.45 9.44
N ILE A 23 -22.52 -19.53 10.40
CA ILE A 23 -21.11 -19.19 10.19
C ILE A 23 -20.44 -20.21 9.26
N LYS A 24 -20.68 -21.51 9.43
CA LYS A 24 -20.13 -22.54 8.53
C LYS A 24 -20.66 -22.41 7.10
N CYS A 25 -21.95 -22.12 6.94
CA CYS A 25 -22.56 -21.90 5.62
C CYS A 25 -21.99 -20.63 4.95
N SER A 26 -21.85 -19.53 5.70
CA SER A 26 -21.19 -18.31 5.21
C SER A 26 -19.72 -18.53 4.87
N MET A 27 -18.95 -19.23 5.72
CA MET A 27 -17.56 -19.55 5.44
C MET A 27 -17.38 -20.42 4.20
N SER A 28 -18.27 -21.41 3.98
CA SER A 28 -18.21 -22.23 2.76
C SER A 28 -18.53 -21.42 1.50
N LYS A 29 -19.51 -20.51 1.57
CA LYS A 29 -19.84 -19.61 0.46
C LYS A 29 -18.71 -18.62 0.16
N VAL A 30 -18.03 -18.12 1.19
CA VAL A 30 -16.84 -17.27 1.04
C VAL A 30 -15.71 -18.09 0.42
N TRP A 31 -15.45 -19.31 0.89
CA TRP A 31 -14.41 -20.18 0.34
C TRP A 31 -14.62 -20.55 -1.13
N CYS A 32 -15.87 -20.67 -1.58
CA CYS A 32 -16.19 -20.92 -2.99
C CYS A 32 -15.97 -19.70 -3.92
N ILE A 33 -15.79 -18.49 -3.36
CA ILE A 33 -15.59 -17.26 -4.15
C ILE A 33 -14.11 -17.01 -4.43
N TRP A 34 -13.21 -17.41 -3.53
CA TRP A 34 -11.78 -17.13 -3.65
C TRP A 34 -11.06 -18.22 -4.40
N LYS A 35 -10.30 -17.82 -5.44
CA LYS A 35 -9.38 -18.74 -6.11
C LYS A 35 -8.19 -19.02 -5.19
N GLU A 36 -7.65 -20.23 -5.23
CA GLU A 36 -6.51 -20.63 -4.35
C GLU A 36 -5.34 -19.63 -4.41
N ASP A 37 -5.05 -19.11 -5.60
CA ASP A 37 -3.99 -18.11 -5.83
C ASP A 37 -4.24 -16.79 -5.09
N GLU A 38 -5.51 -16.35 -4.98
CA GLU A 38 -5.89 -15.11 -4.31
C GLU A 38 -5.77 -15.23 -2.79
N VAL A 39 -6.07 -16.42 -2.25
CA VAL A 39 -5.89 -16.73 -0.83
C VAL A 39 -4.40 -16.74 -0.48
N ILE A 40 -3.57 -17.38 -1.31
CA ILE A 40 -2.10 -17.38 -1.14
C ILE A 40 -1.55 -15.96 -1.20
N PHE A 41 -2.00 -15.16 -2.16
CA PHE A 41 -1.63 -13.75 -2.26
C PHE A 41 -1.99 -12.96 -1.00
N GLY A 42 -3.22 -13.09 -0.51
CA GLY A 42 -3.69 -12.38 0.69
C GLY A 42 -2.91 -12.78 1.95
N LEU A 43 -2.67 -14.07 2.16
CA LEU A 43 -1.88 -14.57 3.30
C LEU A 43 -0.45 -14.03 3.28
N LYS A 44 0.16 -14.00 2.10
CA LYS A 44 1.52 -13.52 1.89
C LYS A 44 1.66 -12.01 2.06
N ALA A 45 0.69 -11.24 1.54
CA ALA A 45 0.61 -9.80 1.78
C ALA A 45 0.48 -9.51 3.29
N GLY A 46 -0.39 -10.25 3.98
CA GLY A 46 -0.53 -10.18 5.44
C GLY A 46 0.76 -10.52 6.18
N LEU A 47 1.46 -11.58 5.77
CA LEU A 47 2.76 -11.96 6.33
C LEU A 47 3.80 -10.85 6.17
N SER A 48 3.85 -10.18 5.01
CA SER A 48 4.74 -9.04 4.78
C SER A 48 4.50 -7.93 5.81
N VAL A 49 3.23 -7.55 6.02
CA VAL A 49 2.85 -6.54 7.00
C VAL A 49 3.21 -6.98 8.42
N VAL A 50 3.00 -8.24 8.78
CA VAL A 50 3.36 -8.78 10.09
C VAL A 50 4.87 -8.75 10.31
N VAL A 51 5.68 -9.15 9.33
CA VAL A 51 7.14 -9.13 9.45
C VAL A 51 7.66 -7.70 9.63
N VAL A 52 7.15 -6.75 8.83
CA VAL A 52 7.51 -5.33 8.96
C VAL A 52 7.05 -4.76 10.30
N SER A 53 5.87 -5.15 10.77
CA SER A 53 5.33 -4.70 12.07
C SER A 53 6.08 -5.32 13.26
N LEU A 54 6.52 -6.57 13.16
CA LEU A 54 7.36 -7.21 14.17
C LEU A 54 8.71 -6.52 14.27
N LEU A 55 9.32 -6.19 13.13
CA LEU A 55 10.52 -5.34 13.08
C LEU A 55 10.25 -3.96 13.68
N ALA A 56 9.03 -3.44 13.57
CA ALA A 56 8.66 -2.19 14.24
C ALA A 56 8.50 -2.31 15.75
N LEU A 57 8.10 -3.49 16.24
CA LEU A 57 7.83 -3.76 17.65
C LEU A 57 9.11 -4.05 18.44
N PHE A 58 10.18 -4.53 17.79
CA PHE A 58 11.46 -4.75 18.45
C PHE A 58 12.07 -3.42 18.91
N LYS A 59 12.53 -3.39 20.18
CA LYS A 59 13.03 -2.17 20.83
C LYS A 59 14.27 -1.58 20.15
N ALA A 60 15.15 -2.43 19.59
CA ALA A 60 16.37 -2.01 18.91
C ALA A 60 16.10 -1.19 17.63
N PRO A 61 15.33 -1.68 16.63
CA PRO A 61 14.95 -0.88 15.47
C PRO A 61 14.06 0.31 15.84
N TYR A 62 13.14 0.18 16.80
CA TYR A 62 12.31 1.32 17.22
C TYR A 62 13.14 2.48 17.79
N HIS A 63 14.19 2.20 18.57
CA HIS A 63 15.08 3.23 19.10
C HIS A 63 15.86 3.97 18.00
N VAL A 64 16.13 3.31 16.87
CA VAL A 64 16.85 3.90 15.74
C VAL A 64 15.91 4.68 14.82
N PHE A 65 14.71 4.17 14.53
CA PHE A 65 13.81 4.75 13.53
C PHE A 65 12.73 5.68 14.12
N GLY A 66 12.40 5.54 15.42
CA GLY A 66 11.36 6.32 16.10
C GLY A 66 10.04 6.32 15.34
N THR A 67 9.43 7.50 15.19
CA THR A 67 8.16 7.69 14.47
C THR A 67 8.26 7.37 12.96
N ASN A 68 9.47 7.31 12.38
CA ASN A 68 9.63 7.05 10.94
C ASN A 68 9.28 5.60 10.57
N ILE A 69 9.22 4.69 11.56
CA ILE A 69 8.87 3.29 11.36
C ILE A 69 7.47 3.09 10.75
N ILE A 70 6.57 4.04 10.99
CA ILE A 70 5.22 4.08 10.39
C ILE A 70 5.33 4.10 8.86
N TRP A 71 6.33 4.79 8.29
CA TRP A 71 6.54 4.85 6.85
C TRP A 71 6.99 3.51 6.26
N ALA A 72 7.71 2.70 7.02
CA ALA A 72 8.08 1.35 6.59
C ALA A 72 6.84 0.46 6.45
N ILE A 73 5.94 0.50 7.45
CA ILE A 73 4.68 -0.26 7.45
C ILE A 73 3.78 0.20 6.29
N ILE A 74 3.55 1.50 6.16
CA ILE A 74 2.74 2.07 5.07
C ILE A 74 3.32 1.68 3.71
N THR A 75 4.65 1.75 3.56
CA THR A 75 5.30 1.38 2.31
C THR A 75 5.09 -0.09 2.00
N ALA A 76 5.31 -0.99 2.97
CA ALA A 76 5.13 -2.42 2.79
C ALA A 76 3.72 -2.78 2.30
N ILE A 77 2.69 -2.11 2.83
CA ILE A 77 1.30 -2.28 2.40
C ILE A 77 1.08 -1.78 0.97
N ILE A 78 1.53 -0.56 0.67
CA ILE A 78 1.21 0.10 -0.62
C ILE A 78 1.98 -0.51 -1.80
N VAL A 79 3.20 -1.00 -1.55
CA VAL A 79 4.06 -1.54 -2.62
C VAL A 79 3.81 -3.01 -2.89
N PHE A 80 3.14 -3.74 -1.98
CA PHE A 80 2.86 -5.16 -2.17
C PHE A 80 1.87 -5.36 -3.33
N GLU A 81 2.30 -6.09 -4.34
CA GLU A 81 1.52 -6.40 -5.54
C GLU A 81 1.54 -7.90 -5.82
N TYR A 82 0.60 -8.33 -6.67
CA TYR A 82 0.42 -9.73 -7.04
C TYR A 82 1.72 -10.37 -7.53
N THR A 83 2.44 -9.71 -8.45
CA THR A 83 3.71 -10.22 -8.96
C THR A 83 4.91 -9.60 -8.23
N VAL A 84 6.01 -10.36 -8.16
CA VAL A 84 7.28 -9.89 -7.59
C VAL A 84 7.79 -8.65 -8.34
N GLY A 85 7.70 -8.67 -9.67
CA GLY A 85 8.13 -7.55 -10.52
C GLY A 85 7.31 -6.28 -10.30
N ALA A 86 5.98 -6.40 -10.15
CA ALA A 86 5.13 -5.26 -9.84
C ALA A 86 5.44 -4.67 -8.45
N THR A 87 5.71 -5.53 -7.46
CA THR A 87 6.08 -5.11 -6.10
C THR A 87 7.39 -4.34 -6.11
N PHE A 88 8.40 -4.87 -6.82
CA PHE A 88 9.68 -4.20 -6.99
C PHE A 88 9.53 -2.86 -7.72
N ASN A 89 8.77 -2.82 -8.83
CA ASN A 89 8.54 -1.58 -9.58
C ASN A 89 7.83 -0.52 -8.75
N ARG A 90 6.78 -0.88 -7.98
CA ARG A 90 6.13 0.06 -7.06
C ARG A 90 7.05 0.50 -5.94
N GLY A 91 7.82 -0.41 -5.35
CA GLY A 91 8.82 -0.09 -4.33
C GLY A 91 9.91 0.86 -4.84
N PHE A 92 10.40 0.63 -6.05
CA PHE A 92 11.40 1.49 -6.69
C PHE A 92 10.82 2.87 -7.02
N ASN A 93 9.63 2.93 -7.62
CA ASN A 93 8.93 4.20 -7.89
C ASN A 93 8.62 4.96 -6.59
N ARG A 94 8.33 4.24 -5.50
CA ARG A 94 8.14 4.83 -4.18
C ARG A 94 9.43 5.48 -3.67
N ALA A 95 10.55 4.74 -3.70
CA ALA A 95 11.84 5.22 -3.23
C ALA A 95 12.38 6.39 -4.06
N LEU A 96 12.32 6.29 -5.39
CA LEU A 96 12.75 7.37 -6.30
C LEU A 96 11.85 8.60 -6.18
N GLY A 97 10.53 8.42 -6.16
CA GLY A 97 9.59 9.53 -6.04
C GLY A 97 9.79 10.30 -4.73
N SER A 98 10.00 9.60 -3.61
CA SER A 98 10.29 10.25 -2.33
C SER A 98 11.65 10.95 -2.30
N LEU A 99 12.67 10.41 -2.96
CA LEU A 99 13.98 11.04 -3.07
C LEU A 99 13.91 12.33 -3.90
N LEU A 100 13.27 12.29 -5.07
CA LEU A 100 13.06 13.45 -5.93
C LEU A 100 12.26 14.54 -5.20
N ALA A 101 11.20 14.15 -4.51
CA ALA A 101 10.40 15.06 -3.71
C ALA A 101 11.21 15.71 -2.58
N GLY A 102 12.10 14.95 -1.94
CA GLY A 102 12.99 15.46 -0.90
C GLY A 102 14.00 16.48 -1.42
N ILE A 103 14.64 16.21 -2.56
CA ILE A 103 15.56 17.14 -3.22
C ILE A 103 14.82 18.44 -3.57
N LEU A 104 13.62 18.33 -4.17
CA LEU A 104 12.80 19.49 -4.50
C LEU A 104 12.38 20.28 -3.25
N ALA A 105 12.02 19.59 -2.17
CA ALA A 105 11.66 20.24 -0.90
C ALA A 105 12.85 20.98 -0.29
N ILE A 106 14.06 20.40 -0.31
CA ILE A 106 15.28 21.06 0.17
C ILE A 106 15.58 22.30 -0.66
N ALA A 107 15.48 22.21 -1.99
CA ALA A 107 15.69 23.35 -2.88
C ALA A 107 14.75 24.51 -2.54
N VAL A 108 13.46 24.22 -2.35
CA VAL A 108 12.45 25.23 -1.99
C VAL A 108 12.70 25.81 -0.60
N VAL A 109 13.04 24.97 0.39
CA VAL A 109 13.37 25.46 1.74
C VAL A 109 14.59 26.40 1.69
N HIS A 110 15.61 26.07 0.88
CA HIS A 110 16.79 26.92 0.74
C HIS A 110 16.43 28.29 0.13
N ILE A 111 15.61 28.30 -0.92
CA ILE A 111 15.09 29.54 -1.53
C ILE A 111 14.27 30.34 -0.52
N ALA A 112 13.39 29.67 0.24
CA ALA A 112 12.52 30.32 1.21
C ALA A 112 13.30 30.98 2.36
N LEU A 113 14.44 30.39 2.76
CA LEU A 113 15.33 30.97 3.77
C LEU A 113 16.00 32.27 3.28
N TRP A 114 16.30 32.39 1.99
CA TRP A 114 16.92 33.60 1.42
C TRP A 114 15.96 34.79 1.37
N CYS A 115 14.65 34.55 1.26
CA CYS A 115 13.63 35.61 1.20
C CYS A 115 13.21 36.18 2.57
N GLY A 116 13.80 35.70 3.67
CA GLY A 116 13.51 36.18 5.02
C GLY A 116 12.32 35.49 5.69
N SER A 117 12.21 35.66 7.01
CA SER A 117 11.30 34.90 7.89
C SER A 117 9.81 35.12 7.62
N VAL A 118 9.42 36.32 7.20
CA VAL A 118 8.01 36.66 6.90
C VAL A 118 7.56 36.06 5.57
N ALA A 119 8.46 36.01 4.56
CA ALA A 119 8.16 35.46 3.24
C ALA A 119 8.25 33.93 3.19
N GLN A 120 9.01 33.31 4.09
CA GLN A 120 9.23 31.86 4.14
C GLN A 120 7.93 31.02 4.09
N PRO A 121 6.91 31.23 4.96
CA PRO A 121 5.68 30.44 4.89
C PRO A 121 4.86 30.69 3.62
N ILE A 122 4.93 31.89 3.04
CA ILE A 122 4.23 32.24 1.80
C ILE A 122 4.84 31.47 0.62
N ILE A 123 6.17 31.42 0.53
CA ILE A 123 6.90 30.70 -0.52
C ILE A 123 6.61 29.20 -0.42
N ILE A 124 6.61 28.63 0.78
CA ILE A 124 6.27 27.22 1.01
C ILE A 124 4.81 26.93 0.62
N GLY A 125 3.87 27.82 0.95
CA GLY A 125 2.48 27.67 0.55
C GLY A 125 2.30 27.69 -0.98
N LEU A 126 2.94 28.65 -1.65
CA LEU A 126 2.91 28.76 -3.11
C LEU A 126 3.55 27.54 -3.78
N SER A 127 4.68 27.04 -3.26
CA SER A 127 5.35 25.89 -3.85
C SER A 127 4.50 24.61 -3.74
N ILE A 128 3.80 24.40 -2.62
CA ILE A 128 2.84 23.30 -2.46
C ILE A 128 1.72 23.42 -3.50
N PHE A 129 1.18 24.62 -3.69
CA PHE A 129 0.13 24.85 -4.69
C PHE A 129 0.61 24.50 -6.10
N PHE A 130 1.80 24.96 -6.52
CA PHE A 130 2.33 24.66 -7.85
C PHE A 130 2.63 23.18 -8.04
N VAL A 131 3.32 22.54 -7.09
CA VAL A 131 3.66 21.10 -7.19
C VAL A 131 2.39 20.24 -7.24
N ALA A 132 1.40 20.54 -6.39
CA ALA A 132 0.12 19.82 -6.40
C ALA A 132 -0.68 20.04 -7.69
N SER A 133 -0.69 21.27 -8.21
CA SER A 133 -1.37 21.60 -9.46
C SER A 133 -0.73 20.89 -10.64
N ILE A 134 0.59 20.96 -10.79
CA ILE A 134 1.35 20.29 -11.85
C ILE A 134 1.14 18.78 -11.76
N ALA A 135 1.30 18.18 -10.58
CA ALA A 135 1.08 16.75 -10.38
C ALA A 135 -0.35 16.32 -10.76
N SER A 136 -1.35 17.14 -10.46
CA SER A 136 -2.74 16.87 -10.82
C SER A 136 -2.99 16.97 -12.31
N MET A 137 -2.41 17.97 -12.99
CA MET A 137 -2.51 18.11 -14.45
C MET A 137 -1.84 16.94 -15.19
N LEU A 138 -0.65 16.54 -14.76
CA LEU A 138 0.10 15.43 -15.36
C LEU A 138 -0.66 14.10 -15.29
N ARG A 139 -1.51 13.90 -14.27
CA ARG A 139 -2.31 12.68 -14.12
C ARG A 139 -3.47 12.56 -15.10
N ILE A 140 -3.97 13.68 -15.63
CA ILE A 140 -5.07 13.70 -16.60
C ILE A 140 -4.56 13.30 -18.00
N TRP A 141 -3.25 13.41 -18.25
CA TRP A 141 -2.68 13.18 -19.56
C TRP A 141 -2.60 11.67 -19.90
N PRO A 142 -3.16 11.23 -21.04
CA PRO A 142 -3.25 9.81 -21.37
C PRO A 142 -1.88 9.12 -21.52
N TRP A 143 -0.87 9.85 -22.00
CA TRP A 143 0.50 9.36 -22.14
C TRP A 143 1.19 9.06 -20.80
N LEU A 144 0.71 9.66 -19.72
CA LEU A 144 1.32 9.66 -18.39
C LEU A 144 0.58 8.77 -17.38
N VAL A 145 -0.48 8.08 -17.80
CA VAL A 145 -1.28 7.14 -16.97
C VAL A 145 -0.40 6.08 -16.30
N GLN A 146 0.59 5.56 -17.02
CA GLN A 146 1.53 4.56 -16.48
C GLN A 146 2.37 5.05 -15.29
N TYR A 147 2.54 6.38 -15.16
CA TYR A 147 3.33 7.01 -14.09
C TYR A 147 2.46 7.59 -12.97
N GLU A 148 1.14 7.34 -12.98
CA GLU A 148 0.21 7.94 -12.02
C GLU A 148 0.61 7.69 -10.56
N TYR A 149 1.07 6.47 -10.27
CA TYR A 149 1.59 6.10 -8.96
C TYR A 149 2.77 6.98 -8.53
N GLY A 150 3.75 7.20 -9.44
CA GLY A 150 4.92 8.02 -9.19
C GLY A 150 4.56 9.46 -8.85
N PHE A 151 3.63 10.06 -9.60
CA PHE A 151 3.16 11.43 -9.33
C PHE A 151 2.50 11.56 -7.95
N ARG A 152 1.66 10.59 -7.56
CA ARG A 152 1.05 10.57 -6.22
C ARG A 152 2.12 10.46 -5.12
N VAL A 153 3.13 9.61 -5.32
CA VAL A 153 4.24 9.47 -4.37
C VAL A 153 5.02 10.78 -4.22
N ILE A 154 5.39 11.41 -5.33
CA ILE A 154 6.16 12.66 -5.33
C ILE A 154 5.38 13.74 -4.60
N GLN A 155 4.10 13.93 -4.95
CA GLN A 155 3.24 14.94 -4.34
C GLN A 155 3.10 14.73 -2.82
N ILE A 156 2.74 13.52 -2.37
CA ILE A 156 2.57 13.23 -0.94
C ILE A 156 3.90 13.42 -0.19
N SER A 157 5.00 12.88 -0.74
CA SER A 157 6.32 12.96 -0.11
C SER A 157 6.80 14.41 0.00
N TYR A 158 6.58 15.21 -1.05
CA TYR A 158 6.97 16.62 -1.08
C TYR A 158 6.24 17.41 -0.01
N CYS A 159 4.91 17.31 0.06
CA CYS A 159 4.09 17.97 1.07
C CYS A 159 4.54 17.60 2.49
N LEU A 160 4.82 16.32 2.73
CA LEU A 160 5.24 15.86 4.04
C LEU A 160 6.64 16.35 4.42
N ILE A 161 7.59 16.36 3.48
CA ILE A 161 8.98 16.76 3.75
C ILE A 161 9.04 18.28 3.94
N ILE A 162 8.34 19.06 3.12
CA ILE A 162 8.37 20.52 3.23
C ILE A 162 7.71 21.01 4.52
N ILE A 163 6.56 20.44 4.90
CA ILE A 163 5.87 20.78 6.16
C ILE A 163 6.70 20.31 7.38
N SER A 164 7.23 19.09 7.33
CA SER A 164 8.09 18.58 8.40
C SER A 164 9.39 19.37 8.51
N GLY A 165 9.99 19.78 7.41
CA GLY A 165 11.18 20.61 7.36
C GLY A 165 10.94 21.99 7.94
N TYR A 166 9.79 22.60 7.61
CA TYR A 166 9.38 23.89 8.18
C TYR A 166 9.15 23.82 9.69
N ARG A 167 8.52 22.73 10.19
CA ARG A 167 8.19 22.60 11.63
C ARG A 167 9.33 22.08 12.50
N MET A 168 10.15 21.16 12.00
CA MET A 168 11.24 20.51 12.75
C MET A 168 12.62 21.14 12.48
N GLY A 169 12.72 22.09 11.54
CA GLY A 169 13.94 22.85 11.23
C GLY A 169 15.02 22.10 10.45
N ASN A 170 14.95 20.77 10.32
CA ASN A 170 15.93 19.97 9.57
C ASN A 170 15.26 19.14 8.46
N PRO A 171 15.09 19.70 7.25
CA PRO A 171 14.46 18.99 6.13
C PRO A 171 15.30 17.81 5.63
N ILE A 172 16.62 17.90 5.70
CA ILE A 172 17.54 16.84 5.24
C ILE A 172 17.38 15.61 6.12
N LYS A 173 17.41 15.77 7.44
CA LYS A 173 17.21 14.66 8.38
C LYS A 173 15.83 14.01 8.18
N SER A 174 14.78 14.83 8.07
CA SER A 174 13.42 14.33 7.83
C SER A 174 13.30 13.54 6.52
N MET A 175 13.93 14.00 5.44
CA MET A 175 13.99 13.29 4.17
C MET A 175 14.73 11.95 4.31
N VAL A 176 15.93 11.96 4.92
CA VAL A 176 16.80 10.79 5.03
C VAL A 176 16.17 9.70 5.90
N ASP A 177 15.67 10.04 7.08
CA ASP A 177 15.06 9.07 7.99
C ASP A 177 13.83 8.38 7.37
N ARG A 178 13.04 9.14 6.61
CA ARG A 178 11.89 8.60 5.85
C ARG A 178 12.34 7.73 4.70
N TRP A 179 13.36 8.15 3.97
CA TRP A 179 13.85 7.39 2.82
C TRP A 179 14.42 6.03 3.25
N TYR A 180 15.17 5.97 4.35
CA TYR A 180 15.60 4.70 4.94
C TYR A 180 14.42 3.81 5.35
N SER A 181 13.39 4.39 5.97
CA SER A 181 12.20 3.64 6.39
C SER A 181 11.44 3.07 5.19
N ILE A 182 11.31 3.85 4.10
CA ILE A 182 10.73 3.41 2.83
C ILE A 182 11.55 2.28 2.21
N ALA A 183 12.89 2.41 2.19
CA ALA A 183 13.78 1.39 1.66
C ALA A 183 13.64 0.06 2.41
N ILE A 184 13.61 0.11 3.75
CA ILE A 184 13.44 -1.08 4.59
C ILE A 184 12.08 -1.74 4.34
N GLY A 185 10.99 -0.97 4.33
CA GLY A 185 9.65 -1.49 4.03
C GLY A 185 9.56 -2.12 2.65
N GLY A 186 10.20 -1.51 1.64
CA GLY A 186 10.29 -2.04 0.29
C GLY A 186 11.09 -3.34 0.20
N ILE A 187 12.26 -3.39 0.83
CA ILE A 187 13.13 -4.58 0.86
C ILE A 187 12.39 -5.76 1.51
N ILE A 188 11.78 -5.55 2.67
CA ILE A 188 11.05 -6.62 3.36
C ILE A 188 9.88 -7.12 2.51
N SER A 189 9.13 -6.20 1.90
CA SER A 189 8.02 -6.53 1.01
C SER A 189 8.46 -7.40 -0.18
N VAL A 190 9.57 -7.03 -0.85
CA VAL A 190 10.15 -7.83 -1.94
C VAL A 190 10.68 -9.16 -1.43
N CYS A 191 11.39 -9.20 -0.30
CA CYS A 191 11.91 -10.44 0.28
C CYS A 191 10.77 -11.42 0.58
N VAL A 192 9.72 -10.99 1.28
CA VAL A 192 8.55 -11.84 1.53
C VAL A 192 7.90 -12.26 0.20
N ASN A 193 7.89 -11.36 -0.80
CA ASN A 193 7.33 -11.69 -2.11
C ASN A 193 8.12 -12.78 -2.86
N VAL A 194 9.45 -12.80 -2.72
CA VAL A 194 10.33 -13.78 -3.35
C VAL A 194 10.35 -15.11 -2.59
N PHE A 195 10.38 -15.09 -1.26
CA PHE A 195 10.57 -16.31 -0.46
C PHE A 195 9.29 -17.13 -0.27
N VAL A 196 8.12 -16.51 -0.31
CA VAL A 196 6.84 -17.19 -0.08
C VAL A 196 6.10 -17.34 -1.39
N TYR A 197 6.23 -18.49 -2.06
CA TYR A 197 5.54 -18.81 -3.31
C TYR A 197 5.64 -17.68 -4.37
N PRO A 198 6.80 -17.55 -5.05
CA PRO A 198 7.04 -16.43 -5.95
C PRO A 198 6.13 -16.49 -7.17
N MET A 199 5.32 -15.45 -7.38
CA MET A 199 4.48 -15.30 -8.57
C MET A 199 5.21 -14.38 -9.57
N TRP A 200 5.73 -14.98 -10.64
CA TRP A 200 6.48 -14.29 -11.67
C TRP A 200 5.57 -13.76 -12.76
N ALA A 201 5.85 -12.56 -13.26
CA ALA A 201 5.13 -11.99 -14.40
C ALA A 201 5.41 -12.74 -15.72
N GLY A 202 6.46 -13.58 -15.76
CA GLY A 202 6.83 -14.36 -16.94
C GLY A 202 5.77 -15.39 -17.34
N ASP A 203 5.18 -16.09 -16.36
CA ASP A 203 4.12 -17.07 -16.63
C ASP A 203 2.85 -16.38 -17.15
N GLN A 204 2.55 -15.20 -16.61
CA GLN A 204 1.43 -14.39 -17.08
C GLN A 204 1.67 -13.87 -18.51
N LEU A 205 2.87 -13.37 -18.79
CA LEU A 205 3.26 -12.93 -20.13
C LEU A 205 3.24 -14.08 -21.13
N HIS A 206 3.72 -15.27 -20.76
CA HIS A 206 3.71 -16.44 -21.64
C HIS A 206 2.27 -16.83 -22.01
N ASN A 207 1.37 -16.88 -21.03
CA ASN A 207 -0.05 -17.19 -21.27
C ASN A 207 -0.73 -16.17 -22.18
N ASP A 208 -0.45 -14.87 -22.00
CA ASP A 208 -1.04 -13.83 -22.84
C ASP A 208 -0.44 -13.80 -24.24
N LEU A 209 0.86 -14.06 -24.36
CA LEU A 209 1.54 -14.21 -25.65
C LEU A 209 0.97 -15.40 -26.44
N VAL A 210 0.76 -16.54 -25.78
CA VAL A 210 0.14 -17.73 -26.39
C VAL A 210 -1.27 -17.43 -26.90
N LYS A 211 -2.11 -16.72 -26.13
CA LYS A 211 -3.45 -16.29 -26.58
C LYS A 211 -3.38 -15.36 -27.79
N CYS A 212 -2.45 -14.41 -27.81
CA CYS A 212 -2.26 -13.53 -28.97
C CYS A 212 -1.89 -14.34 -30.23
N PHE A 213 -1.02 -15.35 -30.11
CA PHE A 213 -0.68 -16.22 -31.24
C PHE A 213 -1.85 -17.08 -31.71
N TYR A 214 -2.66 -17.62 -30.81
CA TYR A 214 -3.88 -18.34 -31.18
C TYR A 214 -4.88 -17.42 -31.90
N SER A 215 -5.12 -16.22 -31.38
CA SER A 215 -6.01 -15.23 -32.02
C SER A 215 -5.49 -14.79 -33.40
N LEU A 216 -4.17 -14.67 -33.56
CA LEU A 216 -3.54 -14.38 -34.84
C LEU A 216 -3.68 -15.55 -35.82
N ALA A 217 -3.49 -16.79 -35.34
CA ALA A 217 -3.67 -17.99 -36.13
C ALA A 217 -5.12 -18.14 -36.61
N ASP A 218 -6.10 -17.95 -35.73
CA ASP A 218 -7.53 -17.97 -36.09
C ASP A 218 -7.86 -16.92 -37.17
N SER A 219 -7.33 -15.70 -37.03
CA SER A 219 -7.52 -14.62 -38.01
C SER A 219 -6.91 -14.95 -39.39
N LEU A 220 -5.82 -15.73 -39.43
CA LEU A 220 -5.16 -16.16 -40.66
C LEU A 220 -5.80 -17.40 -41.29
N GLN A 221 -6.37 -18.29 -40.46
CA GLN A 221 -6.98 -19.53 -40.91
C GLN A 221 -8.38 -19.32 -41.51
N GLY A 222 -8.94 -18.12 -41.39
CA GLY A 222 -10.09 -17.65 -42.17
C GLY A 222 -11.41 -18.32 -41.78
N ASN A 223 -11.64 -18.52 -40.48
CA ASN A 223 -12.95 -18.88 -39.95
C ASN A 223 -13.59 -17.69 -39.24
#